data_AF-Q8VPE7-F1
#
_entry.id   AF-Q8VPE7-F1
#
_cell.length_a   1.000
_cell.length_b   1.000
_cell.length_c   1.000
_cell.angle_alpha   90.00
_cell.angle_beta   90.00
_cell.angle_gamma   90.00
#
_symmetry.space_group_name_H-M   'P 1'
#
loop_
_entity.id
_entity.type
_entity.pdbx_description
1 polymer ?
#
loop_
_entity_poly.entity_id
_entity_poly.type
_entity_poly.pdbx_seq_one_letter_code
_entity_poly.pdbx_strand_id
1 'polypeptide(L)'
;GWVFDKTKFNPISYSNFKPNYDVLYEAPVSETGVTDFEMGVKLNYRARFGTVLPSALFSVYGSAGSSTNSSTVKQRIRIDWNHPLFEAEAHVTLQSLSNNDLCLDVYGENGDKTVAGGSVNGWSCHGSWNQVWGLDKEERYRSRVASDRCLTVNADKTLTVEQCGANLAQKWYWEGDKLISRYVDGS
;
A
#
# COMPACT_ATOMS: atom_id res chain seq x y z
N GLY A 1 -24.64 -47.14 -21.02
CA GLY A 1 -24.66 -45.67 -21.19
C GLY A 1 -24.26 -44.98 -19.90
N TRP A 2 -23.92 -43.70 -19.95
CA TRP A 2 -23.71 -42.88 -18.75
C TRP A 2 -25.06 -42.32 -18.28
N VAL A 3 -25.29 -42.24 -16.96
CA VAL A 3 -26.59 -41.80 -16.41
C VAL A 3 -26.86 -40.32 -16.67
N PHE A 4 -25.82 -39.50 -16.67
CA PHE A 4 -25.95 -38.08 -16.95
C PHE A 4 -25.46 -37.77 -18.36
N ASP A 5 -25.88 -36.64 -18.90
CA ASP A 5 -25.37 -36.14 -20.17
C ASP A 5 -24.17 -35.22 -19.92
N LYS A 6 -22.97 -35.68 -20.28
CA LYS A 6 -21.73 -34.93 -20.06
C LYS A 6 -21.69 -33.61 -20.83
N THR A 7 -22.40 -33.51 -21.95
CA THR A 7 -22.40 -32.31 -22.80
C THR A 7 -23.08 -31.12 -22.13
N LYS A 8 -23.94 -31.39 -21.13
CA LYS A 8 -24.63 -30.34 -20.35
C LYS A 8 -23.75 -29.74 -19.24
N PHE A 9 -22.57 -30.30 -18.98
CA PHE A 9 -21.61 -29.74 -18.03
C PHE A 9 -20.68 -28.78 -18.74
N ASN A 10 -20.83 -27.48 -18.47
CA ASN A 10 -19.93 -26.48 -19.02
C ASN A 10 -18.51 -26.67 -18.45
N PRO A 11 -17.43 -26.58 -19.26
CA PRO A 11 -16.05 -26.67 -18.80
C PRO A 11 -15.68 -25.76 -17.62
N ILE A 12 -16.39 -24.65 -17.42
CA ILE A 12 -16.22 -23.78 -16.25
C ILE A 12 -16.45 -24.50 -14.90
N SER A 13 -17.26 -25.56 -14.91
CA SER A 13 -17.65 -26.30 -13.70
C SER A 13 -16.63 -27.36 -13.25
N TYR A 14 -15.66 -27.73 -14.10
CA TYR A 14 -14.70 -28.79 -13.80
C TYR A 14 -13.28 -28.60 -14.36
N SER A 15 -13.11 -27.80 -15.42
CA SER A 15 -11.83 -27.62 -16.10
C SER A 15 -11.10 -26.36 -15.65
N ASN A 16 -11.77 -25.20 -15.68
CA ASN A 16 -11.15 -23.94 -15.26
C ASN A 16 -12.21 -22.88 -14.95
N PHE A 17 -12.11 -22.25 -13.80
CA PHE A 17 -12.92 -21.10 -13.42
C PHE A 17 -12.00 -19.94 -13.05
N LYS A 18 -12.14 -18.82 -13.76
CA LYS A 18 -11.39 -17.59 -13.51
C LYS A 18 -12.38 -16.50 -13.07
N PRO A 19 -12.59 -16.30 -11.76
CA PRO A 19 -13.43 -15.21 -11.29
C PRO A 19 -12.76 -13.87 -11.63
N ASN A 20 -13.58 -12.87 -11.93
CA ASN A 20 -13.15 -11.48 -12.09
C ASN A 20 -14.07 -10.62 -11.23
N TYR A 21 -13.50 -9.89 -10.28
CA TYR A 21 -14.21 -9.00 -9.38
C TYR A 21 -13.28 -7.85 -8.99
N ASP A 22 -13.88 -6.70 -8.69
CA ASP A 22 -13.21 -5.53 -8.16
C ASP A 22 -13.94 -5.09 -6.90
N VAL A 23 -13.19 -4.73 -5.87
CA VAL A 23 -13.70 -4.29 -4.58
C VAL A 23 -12.86 -3.12 -4.12
N LEU A 24 -13.53 -1.98 -3.94
CA LEU A 24 -12.92 -0.77 -3.42
C LEU A 24 -13.32 -0.57 -1.96
N TYR A 25 -12.34 -0.28 -1.12
CA TYR A 25 -12.52 0.13 0.27
C TYR A 25 -12.01 1.56 0.45
N GLU A 26 -12.63 2.28 1.37
CA GLU A 26 -12.27 3.65 1.73
C GLU A 26 -12.11 3.74 3.25
N ALA A 27 -11.19 4.58 3.69
CA ALA A 27 -11.02 4.97 5.08
C ALA A 27 -11.00 6.50 5.19
N PRO A 28 -11.43 7.09 6.31
CA PRO A 28 -11.28 8.53 6.54
C PRO A 28 -9.82 8.98 6.42
N VAL A 29 -9.59 10.24 6.02
CA VAL A 29 -8.24 10.83 5.92
C VAL A 29 -7.49 10.89 7.26
N SER A 30 -8.21 10.75 8.37
CA SER A 30 -7.66 10.73 9.73
C SER A 30 -7.51 9.31 10.29
N GLU A 31 -7.69 8.27 9.47
CA GLU A 31 -7.57 6.89 9.91
C GLU A 31 -6.14 6.58 10.36
N THR A 32 -6.01 5.80 11.43
CA THR A 32 -4.72 5.43 12.00
C THR A 32 -4.76 3.97 12.46
N GLY A 33 -3.58 3.40 12.70
CA GLY A 33 -3.49 2.01 13.13
C GLY A 33 -3.59 1.04 11.96
N VAL A 34 -4.15 -0.15 12.20
CA VAL A 34 -4.01 -1.30 11.29
C VAL A 34 -5.36 -1.92 10.96
N THR A 35 -5.57 -2.28 9.70
CA THR A 35 -6.71 -3.10 9.24
C THR A 35 -6.22 -4.34 8.53
N ASP A 36 -6.74 -5.51 8.92
CA ASP A 36 -6.47 -6.79 8.26
C ASP A 36 -7.65 -7.16 7.33
N PHE A 37 -7.37 -7.23 6.03
CA PHE A 37 -8.30 -7.74 5.03
C PHE A 37 -8.05 -9.23 4.79
N GLU A 38 -9.08 -10.06 4.93
CA GLU A 38 -9.00 -11.49 4.60
C GLU A 38 -9.78 -11.77 3.32
N MET A 39 -9.08 -12.25 2.29
CA MET A 39 -9.66 -12.64 1.01
C MET A 39 -9.61 -14.16 0.90
N GLY A 40 -10.77 -14.78 0.66
CA GLY A 40 -10.90 -16.22 0.56
C GLY A 40 -11.52 -16.65 -0.77
N VAL A 41 -10.97 -17.69 -1.38
CA VAL A 41 -11.60 -18.40 -2.50
C VAL A 41 -12.06 -19.76 -2.02
N LYS A 42 -13.35 -20.05 -2.20
CA LYS A 42 -13.95 -21.34 -1.87
C LYS A 42 -14.40 -22.08 -3.12
N LEU A 43 -13.87 -23.28 -3.32
CA LEU A 43 -14.33 -24.22 -4.32
C LEU A 43 -15.28 -25.22 -3.67
N ASN A 44 -16.54 -25.23 -4.09
CA ASN A 44 -17.49 -26.28 -3.74
C ASN A 44 -17.55 -27.29 -4.90
N TYR A 45 -17.21 -28.54 -4.64
CA TYR A 45 -17.30 -29.60 -5.65
C TYR A 45 -18.33 -30.64 -5.23
N ARG A 46 -19.05 -31.17 -6.23
CA ARG A 46 -20.15 -32.12 -6.01
C ARG A 46 -20.06 -33.29 -6.97
N ALA A 47 -19.86 -34.48 -6.43
CA ALA A 47 -19.95 -35.72 -7.20
C ALA A 47 -21.43 -36.13 -7.34
N ARG A 48 -21.84 -36.56 -8.55
CA ARG A 48 -23.17 -37.14 -8.81
C ARG A 48 -23.02 -38.62 -9.13
N PHE A 49 -23.85 -39.43 -8.51
CA PHE A 49 -23.87 -40.88 -8.71
C PHE A 49 -25.14 -41.28 -9.45
N GLY A 50 -25.03 -42.27 -10.31
CA GLY A 50 -26.15 -42.82 -11.06
C GLY A 50 -26.05 -44.34 -11.13
N THR A 51 -27.19 -45.00 -11.22
CA THR A 51 -27.30 -46.45 -11.36
C THR A 51 -27.82 -46.77 -12.76
N VAL A 52 -27.24 -47.82 -13.36
CA VAL A 52 -27.73 -48.43 -14.59
C VAL A 52 -28.20 -49.84 -14.26
N LEU A 53 -29.48 -50.14 -14.48
CA LEU A 53 -30.05 -51.47 -14.33
C LEU A 53 -30.21 -52.09 -15.73
N PRO A 54 -29.34 -53.03 -16.14
CA PRO A 54 -29.42 -53.66 -17.45
C PRO A 54 -30.54 -54.72 -17.51
N SER A 55 -31.16 -54.89 -18.67
CA SER A 55 -32.05 -56.02 -18.99
C SER A 55 -31.79 -56.52 -20.42
N ALA A 56 -32.38 -57.66 -20.79
CA ALA A 56 -32.17 -58.29 -22.10
C ALA A 56 -32.64 -57.45 -23.31
N LEU A 57 -33.59 -56.52 -23.11
CA LEU A 57 -34.17 -55.71 -24.19
C LEU A 57 -33.85 -54.21 -24.05
N PHE A 58 -33.70 -53.70 -22.83
CA PHE A 58 -33.42 -52.29 -22.56
C PHE A 58 -32.67 -52.09 -21.23
N SER A 59 -32.08 -50.91 -21.01
CA SER A 59 -31.47 -50.54 -19.73
C SER A 59 -32.19 -49.34 -19.12
N VAL A 60 -32.39 -49.36 -17.81
CA VAL A 60 -32.96 -48.23 -17.06
C VAL A 60 -31.83 -47.43 -16.40
N TYR A 61 -31.92 -46.10 -16.49
CA TYR A 61 -30.94 -45.16 -15.94
C TYR A 61 -31.61 -44.31 -14.87
N GLY A 62 -30.97 -44.16 -13.71
CA GLY A 62 -31.52 -43.37 -12.61
C GLY A 62 -30.45 -42.71 -11.76
N SER A 63 -30.77 -41.55 -11.18
CA SER A 63 -29.91 -40.89 -10.20
C SER A 63 -29.83 -41.72 -8.92
N ALA A 64 -28.62 -41.97 -8.41
CA ALA A 64 -28.36 -42.75 -7.21
C ALA A 64 -27.97 -41.88 -6.00
N GLY A 65 -27.66 -40.60 -6.20
CA GLY A 65 -27.34 -39.65 -5.14
C GLY A 65 -26.23 -38.67 -5.49
N SER A 66 -25.70 -37.99 -4.47
CA SER A 66 -24.57 -37.07 -4.63
C SER A 66 -23.80 -36.88 -3.34
N SER A 67 -22.50 -36.60 -3.44
CA SER A 67 -21.69 -36.12 -2.32
C SER A 67 -21.14 -34.74 -2.62
N THR A 68 -20.98 -33.92 -1.58
CA THR A 68 -20.42 -32.57 -1.66
C THR A 68 -19.21 -32.47 -0.75
N ASN A 69 -18.20 -31.74 -1.19
CA ASN A 69 -17.13 -31.29 -0.32
C ASN A 69 -16.64 -29.92 -0.81
N SER A 70 -15.81 -29.25 -0.01
CA SER A 70 -15.30 -27.94 -0.36
C SER A 70 -13.84 -27.79 0.04
N SER A 71 -13.12 -26.95 -0.68
CA SER A 71 -11.79 -26.47 -0.32
C SER A 71 -11.82 -24.95 -0.26
N THR A 72 -11.14 -24.38 0.72
CA THR A 72 -11.04 -22.93 0.90
C THR A 72 -9.58 -22.54 1.06
N VAL A 73 -9.15 -21.55 0.29
CA VAL A 73 -7.84 -20.92 0.45
C VAL A 73 -8.07 -19.47 0.83
N LYS A 74 -7.35 -19.00 1.85
CA LYS A 74 -7.45 -17.64 2.39
C LYS A 74 -6.10 -16.95 2.29
N GLN A 75 -6.12 -15.64 2.09
CA GLN A 75 -4.98 -14.74 2.14
C GLN A 75 -5.34 -13.56 3.03
N ARG A 76 -4.37 -13.09 3.81
CA ARG A 76 -4.54 -11.92 4.67
C ARG A 76 -3.60 -10.82 4.20
N ILE A 77 -4.14 -9.63 4.02
CA ILE A 77 -3.41 -8.42 3.69
C ILE A 77 -3.56 -7.47 4.87
N ARG A 78 -2.45 -6.97 5.38
CA ARG A 78 -2.41 -6.00 6.46
C ARG A 78 -2.13 -4.62 5.90
N ILE A 79 -2.98 -3.66 6.22
CA ILE A 79 -2.81 -2.24 5.86
C ILE A 79 -2.50 -1.47 7.15
N ASP A 80 -1.37 -0.77 7.18
CA ASP A 80 -1.02 0.19 8.23
C ASP A 80 -1.33 1.60 7.73
N TRP A 81 -2.36 2.22 8.30
CA TRP A 81 -2.82 3.55 7.93
C TRP A 81 -1.85 4.66 8.34
N ASN A 82 -0.91 4.37 9.25
CA ASN A 82 0.17 5.30 9.58
C ASN A 82 1.32 5.26 8.55
N HIS A 83 1.24 4.39 7.54
CA HIS A 83 2.27 4.29 6.53
C HIS A 83 2.33 5.58 5.68
N PRO A 84 3.52 6.15 5.43
CA PRO A 84 3.69 7.45 4.76
C PRO A 84 3.09 7.52 3.35
N LEU A 85 2.79 6.39 2.72
CA LEU A 85 2.11 6.30 1.43
C LEU A 85 0.70 6.94 1.46
N PHE A 86 0.05 6.95 2.63
CA PHE A 86 -1.29 7.52 2.79
C PHE A 86 -1.28 9.03 3.10
N GLU A 87 -0.10 9.64 3.21
CA GLU A 87 0.00 11.09 3.36
C GLU A 87 -0.51 11.80 2.11
N ALA A 88 -1.30 12.86 2.31
CA ALA A 88 -2.04 13.52 1.23
C ALA A 88 -1.14 14.33 0.29
N GLU A 89 0.03 14.79 0.75
CA GLU A 89 0.93 15.58 -0.08
C GLU A 89 1.72 14.69 -1.04
N ALA A 90 1.97 15.19 -2.25
CA ALA A 90 2.77 14.48 -3.24
C ALA A 90 4.17 14.14 -2.69
N HIS A 91 4.55 12.87 -2.85
CA HIS A 91 5.87 12.37 -2.48
C HIS A 91 6.91 12.86 -3.47
N VAL A 92 7.79 13.74 -3.00
CA VAL A 92 8.86 14.34 -3.80
C VAL A 92 10.22 14.09 -3.18
N THR A 93 11.24 14.14 -4.03
CA THR A 93 12.64 14.17 -3.61
C THR A 93 13.19 15.55 -3.93
N LEU A 94 13.94 16.13 -2.99
CA LEU A 94 14.60 17.42 -3.15
C LEU A 94 16.05 17.19 -3.57
N GLN A 95 16.32 17.33 -4.86
CA GLN A 95 17.63 17.08 -5.45
C GLN A 95 18.40 18.39 -5.65
N SER A 96 19.69 18.38 -5.32
CA SER A 96 20.58 19.52 -5.57
C SER A 96 20.89 19.66 -7.05
N LEU A 97 20.88 20.89 -7.56
CA LEU A 97 21.33 21.18 -8.93
C LEU A 97 22.85 21.17 -9.10
N SER A 98 23.61 21.21 -8.00
CA SER A 98 25.08 21.17 -8.05
C SER A 98 25.64 19.77 -8.26
N ASN A 99 24.83 18.73 -8.15
CA ASN A 99 25.26 17.33 -8.26
C ASN A 99 24.13 16.44 -8.79
N ASN A 100 24.43 15.65 -9.82
CA ASN A 100 23.48 14.75 -10.48
C ASN A 100 22.95 13.61 -9.58
N ASP A 101 23.51 13.39 -8.40
CA ASP A 101 23.11 12.34 -7.46
C ASP A 101 23.25 12.81 -6.00
N LEU A 102 22.61 13.93 -5.66
CA LEU A 102 22.59 14.44 -4.29
C LEU A 102 21.17 14.87 -3.89
N CYS A 103 20.58 14.14 -2.96
CA CYS A 103 19.23 14.33 -2.48
C CYS A 103 19.22 14.73 -0.99
N LEU A 104 18.26 15.57 -0.61
CA LEU A 104 18.07 15.97 0.78
C LEU A 104 17.59 14.77 1.60
N ASP A 105 18.42 14.34 2.53
CA ASP A 105 18.31 13.08 3.27
C ASP A 105 18.27 13.32 4.78
N VAL A 106 17.34 12.65 5.46
CA VAL A 106 17.32 12.55 6.92
C VAL A 106 18.31 11.48 7.38
N TYR A 107 19.47 11.93 7.88
CA TYR A 107 20.44 11.06 8.56
C TYR A 107 19.92 10.59 9.91
N GLY A 108 19.23 11.49 10.62
CA GLY A 108 18.72 11.27 11.95
C GLY A 108 19.70 11.62 13.06
N GLU A 109 19.45 11.09 14.26
CA GLU A 109 20.33 11.17 15.42
C GLU A 109 20.71 9.75 15.84
N ASN A 110 22.02 9.47 15.97
CA ASN A 110 22.53 8.12 16.30
C ASN A 110 21.98 7.00 15.39
N GLY A 111 21.62 7.33 14.14
CA GLY A 111 21.06 6.40 13.16
C GLY A 111 19.54 6.28 13.17
N ASP A 112 18.85 6.84 14.18
CA ASP A 112 17.39 6.91 14.22
C ASP A 112 16.92 8.15 13.43
N LYS A 113 16.16 7.91 12.36
CA LYS A 113 15.68 8.95 11.44
C LYS A 113 14.33 9.53 11.86
N THR A 114 13.69 8.97 12.87
CA THR A 114 12.33 9.34 13.30
C THR A 114 12.32 10.38 14.43
N VAL A 115 13.47 10.60 15.05
CA VAL A 115 13.64 11.52 16.19
C VAL A 115 13.68 12.98 15.73
N ALA A 116 13.08 13.86 16.54
CA ALA A 116 13.26 15.30 16.42
C ALA A 116 14.71 15.67 16.76
N GLY A 117 15.26 16.71 16.13
CA GLY A 117 16.69 17.04 16.16
C GLY A 117 17.54 16.23 15.18
N GLY A 118 16.95 15.26 14.48
CA GLY A 118 17.66 14.43 13.50
C GLY A 118 18.27 15.27 12.39
N SER A 119 19.57 15.09 12.15
CA SER A 119 20.30 15.87 11.14
C SER A 119 19.81 15.58 9.72
N VAL A 120 19.79 16.63 8.89
CA VAL A 120 19.43 16.56 7.47
C VAL A 120 20.58 17.08 6.62
N ASN A 121 21.00 16.32 5.61
CA ASN A 121 22.09 16.70 4.72
C ASN A 121 21.92 16.04 3.34
N GLY A 122 22.80 16.34 2.38
CA GLY A 122 22.82 15.69 1.08
C GLY A 122 23.40 14.27 1.13
N TRP A 123 22.72 13.31 0.51
CA TRP A 123 23.24 11.95 0.27
C TRP A 123 22.94 11.48 -1.15
N SER A 124 23.60 10.39 -1.59
CA SER A 124 23.30 9.76 -2.89
C SER A 124 21.82 9.40 -2.98
N CYS A 125 21.18 9.73 -4.11
CA CYS A 125 19.76 9.54 -4.29
C CYS A 125 19.45 8.04 -4.44
N HIS A 126 18.62 7.50 -3.55
CA HIS A 126 18.21 6.09 -3.56
C HIS A 126 16.70 5.88 -3.36
N GLY A 127 15.93 6.95 -3.16
CA GLY A 127 14.45 6.89 -3.16
C GLY A 127 13.84 6.22 -1.93
N SER A 128 14.62 5.97 -0.88
CA SER A 128 14.07 5.51 0.40
C SER A 128 13.32 6.63 1.10
N TRP A 129 12.40 6.30 2.02
CA TRP A 129 11.53 7.26 2.69
C TRP A 129 12.23 8.42 3.41
N ASN A 130 13.50 8.29 3.77
CA ASN A 130 14.30 9.35 4.38
C ASN A 130 14.77 10.43 3.39
N GLN A 131 14.53 10.24 2.10
CA GLN A 131 14.75 11.22 1.03
C GLN A 131 13.45 11.71 0.40
N VAL A 132 12.32 11.29 0.97
CA VAL A 132 10.99 11.61 0.45
C VAL A 132 10.32 12.59 1.39
N TRP A 133 9.78 13.63 0.80
CA TRP A 133 9.18 14.76 1.47
C TRP A 133 7.81 15.04 0.87
N GLY A 134 6.94 15.70 1.63
CA GLY A 134 5.67 16.24 1.15
C GLY A 134 5.53 17.69 1.55
N LEU A 135 5.27 18.58 0.58
CA LEU A 135 4.99 19.98 0.87
C LEU A 135 3.51 20.14 1.23
N ASP A 136 3.25 20.49 2.49
CA ASP A 136 1.89 20.70 2.98
C ASP A 136 1.34 22.10 2.68
N LYS A 137 0.06 22.30 2.98
CA LYS A 137 -0.64 23.58 2.78
C LYS A 137 -0.16 24.70 3.70
N GLU A 138 0.58 24.37 4.78
CA GLU A 138 1.23 25.33 5.66
C GLU A 138 2.66 25.68 5.21
N GLU A 139 3.05 25.24 4.01
CA GLU A 139 4.34 25.45 3.38
C GLU A 139 5.49 24.72 4.07
N ARG A 140 5.23 23.58 4.71
CA ARG A 140 6.25 22.79 5.40
C ARG A 140 6.56 21.52 4.62
N TYR A 141 7.84 21.17 4.54
CA TYR A 141 8.25 19.86 4.03
C TYR A 141 8.19 18.82 5.15
N ARG A 142 7.14 18.01 5.12
CA ARG A 142 6.93 16.88 6.04
C ARG A 142 7.74 15.68 5.57
N SER A 143 8.49 15.09 6.49
CA SER A 143 9.29 13.91 6.22
C SER A 143 8.41 12.67 6.08
N ARG A 144 8.84 11.71 5.24
CA ARG A 144 8.14 10.43 5.08
C ARG A 144 8.72 9.30 5.93
N VAL A 145 9.77 9.55 6.72
CA VAL A 145 10.16 8.62 7.79
C VAL A 145 9.29 8.74 9.03
N ALA A 146 8.75 9.93 9.30
CA ALA A 146 7.82 10.21 10.39
C ALA A 146 7.00 11.44 10.03
N SER A 147 5.68 11.30 10.00
CA SER A 147 4.79 12.32 9.44
C SER A 147 4.63 13.56 10.32
N ASP A 148 5.00 13.46 11.60
CA ASP A 148 5.05 14.57 12.54
C ASP A 148 6.39 15.32 12.52
N ARG A 149 7.28 14.99 11.58
CA ARG A 149 8.59 15.63 11.38
C ARG A 149 8.59 16.58 10.19
N CYS A 150 9.07 17.79 10.40
CA CYS A 150 9.18 18.84 9.40
C CYS A 150 10.61 19.31 9.22
N LEU A 151 11.02 19.55 7.97
CA LEU A 151 12.30 20.15 7.62
C LEU A 151 12.40 21.54 8.26
N THR A 152 13.42 21.73 9.10
CA THR A 152 13.62 22.92 9.91
C THR A 152 15.02 23.47 9.67
N VAL A 153 15.13 24.78 9.46
CA VAL A 153 16.43 25.47 9.54
C VAL A 153 16.69 25.98 10.96
N ASN A 154 17.86 25.65 11.49
CA ASN A 154 18.31 26.08 12.81
C ASN A 154 18.96 27.47 12.75
N ALA A 155 19.15 28.10 13.92
CA ALA A 155 19.78 29.41 14.02
C ALA A 155 21.23 29.43 13.49
N ASP A 156 21.93 28.29 13.55
CA ASP A 156 23.26 28.10 12.99
C ASP A 156 23.26 27.75 11.49
N LYS A 157 22.09 27.81 10.84
CA LYS A 157 21.85 27.52 9.41
C LYS A 157 22.00 26.05 9.04
N THR A 158 22.09 25.14 10.02
CA THR A 158 21.98 23.70 9.77
C THR A 158 20.53 23.29 9.56
N LEU A 159 20.32 22.10 8.98
CA LEU A 159 18.99 21.54 8.77
C LEU A 159 18.77 20.33 9.68
N THR A 160 17.60 20.30 10.33
CA THR A 160 17.13 19.15 11.10
C THR A 160 15.70 18.81 10.74
N VAL A 161 15.25 17.63 11.15
CA VAL A 161 13.83 17.32 11.28
C VAL A 161 13.37 17.63 12.70
N GLU A 162 12.31 18.42 12.85
CA GLU A 162 11.72 18.76 14.14
C GLU A 162 10.24 18.42 14.18
N GLN A 163 9.63 18.43 15.36
CA GLN A 163 8.17 18.37 15.48
C GLN A 163 7.54 19.46 14.61
N CYS A 164 6.62 19.08 13.73
CA CYS A 164 5.89 20.02 12.90
C CYS A 164 5.11 21.03 13.75
N GLY A 165 5.30 22.31 13.45
CA GLY A 165 4.65 23.43 14.12
C GLY A 165 4.32 24.56 13.15
N ALA A 166 4.13 25.77 13.67
CA ALA A 166 3.79 26.97 12.89
C ALA A 166 5.00 27.90 12.64
N ASN A 167 6.19 27.51 13.08
CA ASN A 167 7.40 28.34 13.02
C ASN A 167 7.82 28.63 11.57
N LEU A 168 8.24 29.86 11.28
CA LEU A 168 8.79 30.26 9.98
C LEU A 168 10.04 29.46 9.59
N ALA A 169 10.81 28.97 10.56
CA ALA A 169 11.94 28.07 10.36
C ALA A 169 11.58 26.76 9.63
N GLN A 170 10.31 26.38 9.64
CA GLN A 170 9.80 25.18 8.98
C GLN A 170 9.09 25.47 7.67
N LYS A 171 8.95 26.75 7.29
CA LYS A 171 8.21 27.14 6.10
C LYS A 171 9.17 27.43 4.96
N TRP A 172 8.82 26.93 3.78
CA TRP A 172 9.66 26.96 2.60
C TRP A 172 8.87 27.39 1.38
N TYR A 173 9.51 28.11 0.46
CA TYR A 173 8.92 28.48 -0.81
C TYR A 173 9.97 28.39 -1.92
N TRP A 174 9.49 28.20 -3.14
CA TRP A 174 10.34 28.18 -4.31
C TRP A 174 10.42 29.56 -4.93
N GLU A 175 11.65 30.00 -5.23
CA GLU A 175 11.93 31.13 -6.11
C GLU A 175 12.77 30.63 -7.28
N GLY A 176 12.09 30.32 -8.39
CA GLY A 176 12.72 29.64 -9.52
C GLY A 176 13.21 28.25 -9.13
N ASP A 177 14.52 28.04 -9.22
CA ASP A 177 15.21 26.80 -8.91
C ASP A 177 15.76 26.72 -7.48
N LYS A 178 15.49 27.75 -6.66
CA LYS A 178 15.96 27.83 -5.27
C LYS A 178 14.82 27.55 -4.32
N LEU A 179 15.08 26.67 -3.35
CA LEU A 179 14.24 26.49 -2.18
C LEU A 179 14.69 27.44 -1.07
N ILE A 180 13.81 28.35 -0.65
CA ILE A 180 14.11 29.41 0.30
C ILE A 180 13.29 29.22 1.57
N SER A 181 13.93 29.33 2.73
CA SER A 181 13.23 29.34 4.02
C SER A 181 12.55 30.67 4.26
N ARG A 182 11.39 30.66 4.93
CA ARG A 182 10.76 31.89 5.47
C ARG A 182 11.37 32.34 6.79
N TYR A 183 12.35 31.60 7.32
CA TYR A 183 13.09 32.01 8.50
C TYR A 183 13.68 33.41 8.30
N VAL A 184 13.43 34.29 9.27
CA VAL A 184 14.03 35.62 9.33
C VAL A 184 15.11 35.53 10.38
N ASP A 185 16.39 35.60 9.97
CA ASP A 185 17.44 35.90 10.92
C ASP A 185 17.23 37.37 11.33
N GLY A 186 17.15 37.65 12.62
CA GLY A 186 16.89 39.01 13.13
C GLY A 186 18.07 39.97 12.95
N SER A 187 18.75 39.90 11.80
CA SER A 187 19.91 40.70 11.41
C SER A 187 19.56 41.84 10.45
#